data_AF-A0A1I2T0Z8-F1
#
_entry.id   AF-A0A1I2T0Z8-F1
#
_cell.length_a   1.000
_cell.length_b   1.000
_cell.length_c   1.000
_cell.angle_alpha   90.00
_cell.angle_beta   90.00
_cell.angle_gamma   90.00
#
_symmetry.space_group_name_H-M   'P 1'
#
loop_
_entity.id
_entity.type
_entity.pdbx_description
1 polymer ?
#
loop_
_entity_poly.entity_id
_entity_poly.type
_entity_poly.pdbx_seq_one_letter_code
_entity_poly.pdbx_strand_id
1 'polypeptide(L)'
;MKSIKELRALTGLTQARFAEIYHIPLQTVKQWESSKDSSSYRTPPTYALRLLEQTIFRSIEDEMIFLLVSTESKSKNAKQNELMKAAS
;
A
#
# COMPACT_ATOMS: atom_id res chain seq x y z
N MET A 1 7.93 -8.83 12.27
CA MET A 1 7.74 -7.42 11.90
C MET A 1 8.64 -7.14 10.72
N LYS A 2 8.08 -6.73 9.58
CA LYS A 2 8.86 -6.43 8.37
C LYS A 2 9.75 -5.21 8.60
N SER A 3 10.89 -5.13 7.91
CA SER A 3 11.73 -3.93 7.86
C SER A 3 11.08 -2.82 7.04
N ILE A 4 11.52 -1.57 7.20
CA ILE A 4 11.01 -0.43 6.42
C ILE A 4 11.15 -0.66 4.91
N LYS A 5 12.27 -1.27 4.49
CA LYS A 5 12.54 -1.57 3.07
C LYS A 5 11.55 -2.59 2.50
N GLU A 6 11.23 -3.63 3.27
CA GLU A 6 10.22 -4.64 2.89
C GLU A 6 8.83 -4.04 2.86
N LEU A 7 8.47 -3.21 3.84
CA LEU A 7 7.20 -2.50 3.88
C LEU A 7 7.03 -1.58 2.66
N ARG A 8 8.05 -0.80 2.30
CA ARG A 8 8.03 0.03 1.10
C ARG A 8 7.89 -0.82 -0.17
N ALA A 9 8.58 -1.94 -0.27
CA ALA A 9 8.50 -2.81 -1.44
C ALA A 9 7.06 -3.31 -1.70
N LEU A 10 6.25 -3.56 -0.66
CA LEU A 10 4.85 -3.94 -0.80
C LEU A 10 3.99 -2.87 -1.49
N THR A 11 4.34 -1.60 -1.33
CA THR A 11 3.60 -0.47 -1.90
C THR A 11 3.98 -0.16 -3.35
N GLY A 12 5.07 -0.75 -3.87
CA GLY A 12 5.63 -0.39 -5.18
C GLY A 12 6.26 1.01 -5.27
N LEU A 13 6.39 1.73 -4.14
CA LEU A 13 6.87 3.11 -4.12
C LEU A 13 8.40 3.23 -4.11
N THR A 14 8.90 4.31 -4.71
CA THR A 14 10.28 4.77 -4.50
C THR A 14 10.47 5.31 -3.08
N GLN A 15 11.72 5.42 -2.60
CA GLN A 15 12.00 5.99 -1.27
C GLN A 15 11.44 7.42 -1.10
N ALA A 16 11.53 8.25 -2.16
CA ALA A 16 11.03 9.61 -2.15
C ALA A 16 9.50 9.67 -2.02
N ARG A 17 8.78 8.84 -2.79
CA ARG A 17 7.31 8.79 -2.71
C ARG A 17 6.83 8.15 -1.41
N PHE A 18 7.52 7.13 -0.91
CA PHE A 18 7.20 6.54 0.39
C PHE A 18 7.36 7.55 1.53
N ALA A 19 8.46 8.31 1.52
CA ALA A 19 8.70 9.40 2.48
C ALA A 19 7.57 10.45 2.45
N GLU A 20 7.14 10.85 1.26
CA GLU A 20 6.06 11.81 1.06
C GLU A 20 4.70 11.30 1.56
N ILE A 21 4.28 10.10 1.13
CA ILE A 21 2.96 9.53 1.46
C ILE A 21 2.81 9.27 2.95
N TYR A 22 3.86 8.76 3.60
CA TYR A 22 3.83 8.45 5.03
C TYR A 22 4.33 9.59 5.91
N HIS A 23 4.61 10.76 5.33
CA HIS A 23 5.08 11.96 6.04
C HIS A 23 6.32 11.72 6.90
N ILE A 24 7.27 10.94 6.37
CA ILE A 24 8.56 10.67 7.00
C ILE A 24 9.64 11.43 6.22
N PRO A 25 10.58 12.13 6.88
CA PRO A 25 11.68 12.76 6.16
C PRO A 25 12.44 11.75 5.30
N LEU A 26 12.74 12.10 4.04
CA LEU A 26 13.42 11.20 3.11
C LEU A 26 14.75 10.67 3.68
N GLN A 27 15.48 11.51 4.39
CA GLN A 27 16.72 11.10 5.04
C GLN A 27 16.48 10.00 6.09
N THR A 28 15.40 10.09 6.87
CA THR A 28 15.01 9.07 7.85
C THR A 28 14.70 7.74 7.17
N VAL A 29 13.94 7.74 6.06
CA VAL A 29 13.69 6.52 5.27
C VAL A 29 15.00 5.91 4.78
N LYS A 30 15.91 6.72 4.22
CA LYS A 30 17.22 6.25 3.75
C LYS A 30 18.05 5.62 4.88
N GLN A 31 18.05 6.23 6.06
CA GLN A 31 18.79 5.74 7.23
C GLN A 31 18.19 4.43 7.78
N TRP A 32 16.86 4.31 7.80
CA TRP A 32 16.17 3.09 8.24
C TRP A 32 16.32 1.93 7.24
N GLU A 33 16.44 2.22 5.94
CA GLU A 33 16.68 1.21 4.89
C GLU A 33 18.16 0.91 4.62
N SER A 34 19.08 1.67 5.23
CA SER A 34 20.53 1.42 5.12
C SER A 34 20.88 0.05 5.72
N SER A 35 21.98 -0.55 5.27
CA SER A 35 22.47 -1.80 5.85
C SER A 35 22.97 -1.57 7.29
N LYS A 36 22.85 -2.56 8.17
CA LYS A 36 23.18 -2.42 9.61
C LYS A 36 24.66 -2.09 9.88
N ASP A 37 25.53 -2.47 8.97
CA ASP A 37 26.97 -2.20 8.95
C ASP A 37 27.31 -0.78 8.44
N SER A 38 26.34 -0.05 7.89
CA SER A 38 26.53 1.32 7.41
C SER A 38 26.53 2.35 8.54
N SER A 39 27.40 3.35 8.48
CA SER A 39 27.44 4.47 9.42
C SER A 39 26.17 5.34 9.42
N SER A 40 25.42 5.33 8.31
CA SER A 40 24.13 6.03 8.20
C SER A 40 22.97 5.25 8.82
N TYR A 41 23.15 3.99 9.22
CA TYR A 41 22.07 3.17 9.73
C TYR A 41 21.47 3.74 11.00
N ARG A 42 20.14 3.74 11.06
CA ARG A 42 19.39 4.03 12.28
C ARG A 42 18.32 2.97 12.47
N THR A 43 18.23 2.43 13.68
CA THR A 43 17.15 1.51 14.05
C THR A 43 15.83 2.29 14.08
N PRO A 44 14.83 1.93 13.25
CA PRO A 44 13.52 2.55 13.31
C PRO A 44 12.85 2.27 14.67
N PRO A 45 12.13 3.24 15.26
CA PRO A 45 11.35 2.98 16.47
C PRO A 45 10.32 1.88 16.24
N THR A 46 10.16 0.99 17.21
CA THR A 46 9.26 -0.18 17.10
C THR A 46 7.81 0.23 16.80
N TYR A 47 7.34 1.32 17.40
CA TYR A 47 5.99 1.83 17.15
C TYR A 47 5.81 2.31 15.70
N ALA A 48 6.83 2.94 15.10
CA ALA A 48 6.76 3.45 13.74
C ALA A 48 6.63 2.29 12.74
N LEU A 49 7.41 1.22 12.94
CA LEU A 49 7.29 -0.01 12.16
C LEU A 49 5.89 -0.62 12.25
N ARG A 50 5.35 -0.74 13.47
CA ARG A 50 4.02 -1.30 13.69
C ARG A 50 2.92 -0.47 13.00
N LEU A 51 2.96 0.86 13.16
CA LEU A 51 1.97 1.74 12.56
C LEU A 51 2.04 1.72 11.03
N LEU A 52 3.25 1.77 10.45
CA LEU A 52 3.44 1.67 9.00
C LEU A 52 2.92 0.34 8.44
N GLU A 53 3.24 -0.77 9.10
CA GLU A 53 2.78 -2.10 8.71
C GLU A 53 1.24 -2.16 8.69
N GLN A 54 0.58 -1.66 9.73
CA GLN A 54 -0.88 -1.60 9.80
C GLN A 54 -1.49 -0.70 8.72
N THR A 55 -0.95 0.49 8.51
CA THR A 55 -1.45 1.44 7.52
C THR A 55 -1.31 0.90 6.09
N ILE A 56 -0.17 0.29 5.77
CA ILE A 56 0.09 -0.29 4.45
C ILE A 56 -0.88 -1.43 4.17
N PHE A 57 -1.04 -2.37 5.11
CA PHE A 57 -1.95 -3.50 4.88
C PHE A 57 -3.40 -3.06 4.77
N ARG A 58 -3.85 -2.13 5.62
CA ARG A 58 -5.19 -1.56 5.48
C ARG A 58 -5.40 -0.88 4.12
N SER A 59 -4.42 -0.12 3.63
CA SER A 59 -4.52 0.50 2.30
C SER A 59 -4.65 -0.52 1.18
N ILE A 60 -3.90 -1.63 1.26
CA ILE A 60 -3.97 -2.72 0.27
C ILE A 60 -5.33 -3.42 0.36
N GLU A 61 -5.81 -3.71 1.57
CA GLU A 61 -7.14 -4.30 1.80
C GLU A 61 -8.24 -3.42 1.23
N ASP A 62 -8.21 -2.11 1.51
CA ASP A 62 -9.19 -1.14 1.01
C ASP A 62 -9.18 -1.09 -0.53
N GLU A 63 -8.00 -1.12 -1.17
CA GLU A 63 -7.88 -1.17 -2.63
C GLU A 63 -8.44 -2.49 -3.20
N MET A 64 -8.13 -3.63 -2.58
CA MET A 64 -8.68 -4.93 -2.99
C MET A 64 -10.20 -4.97 -2.86
N ILE A 65 -10.75 -4.50 -1.75
CA ILE A 65 -12.20 -4.43 -1.52
C ILE A 65 -12.84 -3.54 -2.59
N PHE A 66 -12.27 -2.37 -2.87
CA PHE A 66 -12.76 -1.48 -3.90
C PHE A 66 -12.80 -2.15 -5.29
N LEU A 67 -11.75 -2.88 -5.66
CA LEU A 67 -11.70 -3.62 -6.92
C LEU A 67 -12.76 -4.72 -7.00
N LEU A 68 -12.96 -5.50 -5.93
CA LEU A 68 -13.98 -6.55 -5.88
C LEU A 68 -15.40 -5.99 -5.99
N VAL A 69 -15.72 -4.93 -5.26
CA VAL A 69 -17.05 -4.28 -5.33
C VAL A 69 -17.29 -3.67 -6.72
N SER A 70 -16.24 -3.12 -7.34
CA SER A 70 -16.31 -2.52 -8.67
C SER A 70 -16.58 -3.55 -9.77
N THR A 71 -16.02 -4.77 -9.68
CA THR A 71 -16.25 -5.83 -10.67
C THR A 71 -17.65 -6.41 -10.57
N GLU A 72 -18.17 -6.63 -9.36
CA GLU A 72 -19.54 -7.09 -9.14
C GLU A 72 -20.58 -6.12 -9.72
N SER A 73 -20.37 -4.82 -9.50
CA SER A 73 -21.26 -3.77 -10.02
C SER A 73 -21.29 -3.76 -11.55
N LYS A 74 -20.13 -3.91 -12.20
CA LYS A 74 -20.05 -4.03 -13.67
C LYS A 74 -20.75 -5.27 -14.19
N SER A 75 -20.58 -6.42 -13.53
CA SER A 75 -21.23 -7.68 -13.90
C SER A 75 -22.75 -7.61 -13.81
N LYS A 76 -23.29 -7.05 -12.71
CA LYS A 76 -24.74 -6.84 -12.51
C LYS A 76 -25.33 -5.94 -13.60
N ASN A 77 -24.67 -4.82 -13.90
CA ASN A 77 -25.11 -3.88 -14.95
C ASN A 77 -25.08 -4.51 -16.35
N ALA A 78 -24.05 -5.30 -16.67
CA ALA A 78 -23.98 -6.00 -17.96
C ALA A 78 -25.15 -6.98 -18.13
N LYS A 79 -25.43 -7.79 -17.11
CA LYS A 79 -26.54 -8.76 -17.13
C LYS A 79 -27.90 -8.08 -17.25
N GLN A 80 -28.11 -6.96 -16.57
CA GLN A 80 -29.37 -6.20 -16.68
C GLN A 80 -29.55 -5.62 -18.09
N ASN A 81 -28.49 -5.11 -18.71
CA ASN A 81 -28.54 -4.60 -20.09
C ASN A 81 -28.82 -5.71 -21.12
N GLU A 82 -28.27 -6.91 -20.93
CA GLU A 82 -28.59 -8.07 -21.79
C GLU A 82 -30.05 -8.50 -21.65
N LEU A 83 -30.58 -8.55 -20.43
CA LEU A 83 -31.99 -8.87 -20.18
C LEU A 83 -32.94 -7.85 -20.83
N MET A 84 -32.64 -6.55 -20.74
CA MET A 84 -33.43 -5.50 -21.38
C MET A 84 -33.40 -5.61 -22.91
N LYS A 85 -32.25 -5.96 -23.50
CA LYS A 85 -32.13 -6.20 -24.96
C LYS A 85 -32.91 -7.43 -25.42
N ALA A 86 -32.92 -8.50 -24.62
CA ALA A 86 -33.64 -9.73 -24.97
C ALA A 86 -35.16 -9.60 -24.83
N ALA A 87 -35.64 -8.62 -24.05
CA ALA A 87 -37.06 -8.33 -23.84
C ALA A 87 -37.64 -7.28 -24.81
N SER A 88 -36.82 -6.70 -25.69
CA SER A 88 -37.22 -5.74 -26.73
C SER A 88 -37.29 -6.42 -28.10
#